data_AF-A0A2N9L4I0-F1
#
_entry.id   AF-A0A2N9L4I0-F1
#
_cell.length_a   1.000
_cell.length_b   1.000
_cell.length_c   1.000
_cell.angle_alpha   90.00
_cell.angle_beta   90.00
_cell.angle_gamma   90.00
#
_symmetry.space_group_name_H-M   'P 1'
#
loop_
_entity.id
_entity.type
_entity.pdbx_description
1 polymer ?
#
loop_
_entity_poly.entity_id
_entity_poly.type
_entity_poly.pdbx_seq_one_letter_code
_entity_poly.pdbx_strand_id
1 'polypeptide(L)'
;MHTPPYQPEGRGKIERFFRSVREQFLASLDPKVLLSIEQLNERLGHWLDTVYHRHEHSALQTTPLLRWQRDIEQVRQLPPATDLRRLFFHRVDRLVRRDSTFLLKNRFFEAPSHLAGKRIEVRFDPLDLTQLEIYSDGKPEGVARLVDAVVNGLLPPRETKEQ
;
A
#
# COMPACT_ATOMS: atom_id res chain seq x y z
N MET A 1 3.82 -8.87 17.89
CA MET A 1 3.90 -10.00 16.93
C MET A 1 5.22 -10.73 17.15
N HIS A 2 5.20 -11.91 17.79
CA HIS A 2 6.38 -12.77 17.93
C HIS A 2 6.22 -13.98 16.99
N THR A 3 7.27 -14.31 16.24
CA THR A 3 7.31 -15.53 15.42
C THR A 3 7.44 -16.74 16.34
N PRO A 4 6.70 -17.84 16.08
CA PRO A 4 6.84 -19.07 16.84
C PRO A 4 8.26 -19.65 16.76
N PRO A 5 8.70 -20.42 17.77
CA PRO A 5 10.02 -21.04 17.78
C PRO A 5 10.22 -21.98 16.57
N TYR A 6 11.48 -22.10 16.09
CA TYR A 6 11.96 -22.96 14.97
C TYR A 6 11.85 -22.43 13.52
N GLN A 7 11.64 -21.12 13.28
CA GLN A 7 11.88 -20.49 11.96
C GLN A 7 12.94 -19.36 12.01
N PRO A 8 14.22 -19.66 12.30
CA PRO A 8 15.26 -18.65 12.47
C PRO A 8 15.85 -18.10 11.15
N GLU A 9 15.61 -18.76 10.02
CA GLU A 9 16.43 -18.62 8.80
C GLU A 9 16.39 -17.21 8.16
N GLY A 10 15.28 -16.47 8.29
CA GLY A 10 15.15 -15.11 7.76
C GLY A 10 15.47 -13.98 8.75
N ARG A 11 15.46 -14.25 10.06
CA ARG A 11 15.48 -13.20 11.09
C ARG A 11 16.88 -12.65 11.38
N GLY A 12 17.90 -13.50 11.40
CA GLY A 12 19.23 -13.09 11.86
C GLY A 12 19.86 -11.96 11.03
N LYS A 13 19.57 -11.91 9.73
CA LYS A 13 20.04 -10.81 8.84
C LYS A 13 19.27 -9.52 9.08
N ILE A 14 17.94 -9.61 9.26
CA ILE A 14 17.08 -8.47 9.58
C ILE A 14 17.44 -7.88 10.95
N GLU A 15 17.63 -8.73 11.96
CA GLU A 15 18.04 -8.31 13.30
C GLU A 15 19.42 -7.66 13.30
N ARG A 16 20.37 -8.21 12.53
CA ARG A 16 21.70 -7.59 12.35
C ARG A 16 21.60 -6.23 11.67
N PHE A 17 20.79 -6.10 10.62
CA PHE A 17 20.54 -4.80 9.96
C PHE A 17 19.96 -3.78 10.94
N PHE A 18 18.91 -4.12 11.68
CA PHE A 18 18.31 -3.21 12.66
C PHE A 18 19.27 -2.83 13.78
N ARG A 19 20.19 -3.72 14.17
CA ARG A 19 21.27 -3.37 15.10
C ARG A 19 22.18 -2.30 14.50
N SER A 20 22.65 -2.47 13.27
CA SER A 20 23.47 -1.47 12.58
C SER A 20 22.75 -0.12 12.42
N VAL A 21 21.45 -0.13 12.10
CA VAL A 21 20.64 1.09 12.06
C VAL A 21 20.65 1.81 13.43
N ARG A 22 20.52 1.08 14.54
CA ARG A 22 20.55 1.69 15.88
C ARG A 22 21.92 2.23 16.24
N GLU A 23 22.96 1.42 16.05
CA GLU A 23 24.33 1.72 16.49
C GLU A 23 25.03 2.78 15.64
N GLN A 24 24.64 2.92 14.37
CA GLN A 24 25.27 3.86 13.44
C GLN A 24 24.35 5.01 13.08
N PHE A 25 23.21 4.72 12.44
CA PHE A 25 22.32 5.76 11.94
C PHE A 25 21.64 6.52 13.09
N LEU A 26 20.89 5.84 13.95
CA LEU A 26 20.14 6.52 15.02
C LEU A 26 21.08 7.17 16.05
N ALA A 27 22.22 6.55 16.35
CA ALA A 27 23.24 7.12 17.22
C ALA A 27 23.86 8.42 16.68
N SER A 28 23.82 8.63 15.35
CA SER A 28 24.31 9.86 14.72
C SER A 28 23.30 11.01 14.71
N LEU A 29 22.04 10.75 15.05
CA LEU A 29 21.00 11.77 15.09
C LEU A 29 21.07 12.54 16.42
N ASP A 30 20.95 13.87 16.35
CA ASP A 30 20.77 14.69 17.55
C ASP A 30 19.31 14.57 18.05
N PRO A 31 19.06 13.99 19.23
CA PRO A 31 17.71 13.83 19.78
C PRO A 31 17.02 15.16 20.11
N LYS A 32 17.76 16.28 20.17
CA LYS A 32 17.18 17.61 20.40
C LYS A 32 16.61 18.23 19.13
N VAL A 33 16.98 17.72 17.95
CA VAL A 33 16.46 18.19 16.68
C VAL A 33 15.16 17.45 16.37
N LEU A 34 14.05 18.20 16.31
CA LEU A 34 12.77 17.66 15.85
C LEU A 34 12.82 17.48 14.33
N LEU A 35 12.80 16.22 13.89
CA LEU A 35 12.76 15.85 12.48
C LEU A 35 11.34 15.42 12.09
N SER A 36 10.89 15.86 10.92
CA SER A 36 9.70 15.27 10.29
C SER A 36 10.01 13.85 9.80
N ILE A 37 8.96 13.07 9.50
CA ILE A 37 9.15 11.72 8.97
C ILE A 37 9.85 11.74 7.60
N GLU A 38 9.57 12.76 6.78
CA GLU A 38 10.22 12.98 5.49
C GLU A 38 11.72 13.23 5.66
N GLN A 39 12.08 14.12 6.59
CA GLN A 39 13.48 14.42 6.90
C GLN A 39 14.22 13.19 7.44
N LEU A 40 13.57 12.37 8.26
CA LEU A 40 14.15 11.13 8.76
C LEU A 40 14.38 10.13 7.62
N ASN A 41 13.41 9.99 6.71
CA ASN A 41 13.52 9.12 5.53
C ASN A 41 14.65 9.56 4.60
N GLU A 42 14.80 10.87 4.35
CA GLU A 42 15.88 11.42 3.53
C GLU A 42 17.26 11.09 4.13
N ARG A 43 17.44 11.35 5.43
CA ARG A 43 18.69 11.04 6.13
C ARG A 43 18.98 9.55 6.16
N LEU A 44 17.97 8.71 6.35
CA LEU A 44 18.12 7.26 6.31
C LEU A 44 18.56 6.80 4.91
N GLY A 45 17.94 7.32 3.86
CA GLY A 45 18.32 7.04 2.47
C GLY A 45 19.77 7.42 2.20
N HIS A 46 20.18 8.62 2.60
CA HIS A 46 21.55 9.08 2.47
C HIS A 46 22.54 8.16 3.21
N TRP A 47 22.23 7.77 4.46
CA TRP A 47 23.09 6.85 5.22
C TRP A 47 23.17 5.46 4.58
N LEU A 48 22.07 4.94 4.03
CA LEU A 48 22.06 3.67 3.32
C LEU A 48 22.99 3.70 2.10
N ASP A 49 22.88 4.75 1.28
CA ASP A 49 23.60 4.86 0.01
C ASP A 49 25.09 5.19 0.19
N THR A 50 25.42 6.02 1.18
CA THR A 50 26.79 6.50 1.38
C THR A 50 27.59 5.65 2.35
N VAL A 51 26.94 5.02 3.33
CA VAL A 51 27.60 4.26 4.40
C VAL A 51 27.27 2.78 4.30
N TYR A 52 26.03 2.38 4.56
CA TYR A 52 25.69 0.97 4.78
C TYR A 52 25.98 0.08 3.56
N HIS A 53 25.50 0.48 2.38
CA HIS A 53 25.68 -0.31 1.16
C HIS A 53 27.15 -0.35 0.67
N ARG A 54 27.98 0.60 1.11
CA ARG A 54 29.38 0.78 0.68
C ARG A 54 30.40 0.29 1.69
N HIS A 55 30.01 0.04 2.94
CA HIS A 55 30.91 -0.50 3.95
C HIS A 55 31.05 -2.01 3.81
N GLU A 56 32.25 -2.53 4.07
CA GLU A 56 32.47 -3.97 4.04
C GLU A 56 31.79 -4.67 5.22
N HIS A 57 31.09 -5.76 4.92
CA HIS A 57 30.44 -6.56 5.95
C HIS A 57 31.24 -7.84 6.18
N SER A 58 31.67 -8.08 7.41
CA SER A 58 32.46 -9.27 7.78
C SER A 58 31.79 -10.61 7.41
N ALA A 59 30.46 -10.67 7.38
CA ALA A 59 29.74 -11.88 6.95
C ALA A 59 29.69 -12.06 5.42
N LEU A 60 29.95 -11.00 4.64
CA LEU A 60 29.97 -11.02 3.18
C LEU A 60 31.40 -10.99 2.62
N GLN A 61 32.38 -10.54 3.43
CA GLN A 61 33.77 -10.26 2.99
C GLN A 61 33.82 -9.31 1.77
N THR A 62 32.78 -8.48 1.64
CA THR A 62 32.61 -7.47 0.59
C THR A 62 31.49 -6.51 1.03
N THR A 63 31.16 -5.52 0.19
CA THR A 63 30.08 -4.57 0.46
C THR A 63 28.72 -5.14 0.03
N PRO A 64 27.62 -4.81 0.73
CA PRO A 64 26.28 -5.22 0.30
C PRO A 64 25.96 -4.84 -1.15
N LEU A 65 26.40 -3.64 -1.59
CA LEU A 65 26.19 -3.18 -2.96
C LEU A 65 26.88 -4.08 -3.99
N LEU A 66 28.16 -4.38 -3.80
CA LEU A 66 28.92 -5.23 -4.72
C LEU A 66 28.36 -6.65 -4.76
N ARG A 67 27.95 -7.17 -3.59
CA ARG A 67 27.30 -8.49 -3.52
C ARG A 67 25.99 -8.51 -4.32
N TRP A 68 25.14 -7.50 -4.12
CA TRP A 68 23.87 -7.36 -4.84
C TRP A 68 24.07 -7.24 -6.35
N GLN A 69 25.00 -6.40 -6.80
CA GLN A 69 25.29 -6.20 -8.22
C GLN A 69 25.78 -7.49 -8.92
N ARG A 70 26.53 -8.35 -8.24
CA ARG A 70 26.97 -9.65 -8.78
C ARG A 70 25.83 -10.65 -8.94
N ASP A 71 24.85 -10.60 -8.05
CA ASP A 71 23.77 -11.59 -7.97
C ASP A 71 22.46 -11.10 -8.64
N ILE A 72 22.41 -9.85 -9.15
CA ILE A 72 21.18 -9.24 -9.67
C ILE A 72 20.58 -9.99 -10.86
N GLU A 73 21.42 -10.64 -11.67
CA GLU A 73 20.99 -11.45 -12.81
C GLU A 73 20.17 -12.68 -12.39
N GLN A 74 20.33 -13.13 -11.14
CA GLN A 74 19.54 -14.23 -10.58
C GLN A 74 18.16 -13.78 -10.08
N VAL A 75 17.94 -12.46 -9.97
CA VAL A 75 16.66 -11.90 -9.53
C VAL A 75 15.70 -11.87 -10.70
N ARG A 76 14.60 -12.63 -10.60
CA ARG A 76 13.53 -12.60 -11.59
C ARG A 76 12.86 -11.22 -11.59
N GLN A 77 13.16 -10.44 -12.63
CA GLN A 77 12.48 -9.18 -12.88
C GLN A 77 11.06 -9.43 -13.38
N LEU A 78 10.12 -8.61 -12.91
CA LEU A 78 8.77 -8.59 -13.46
C LEU A 78 8.72 -7.65 -14.68
N PRO A 79 7.87 -7.93 -15.68
CA PRO A 79 7.70 -7.01 -16.81
C PRO A 79 7.39 -5.59 -16.33
N PRO A 80 7.95 -4.53 -16.94
CA PRO A 80 7.75 -3.15 -16.49
C PRO A 80 6.28 -2.71 -16.43
N ALA A 81 5.42 -3.32 -17.25
CA ALA A 81 3.98 -3.05 -17.27
C ALA A 81 3.18 -3.76 -16.15
N THR A 82 3.84 -4.50 -15.25
CA THR A 82 3.14 -5.23 -14.17
C THR A 82 2.64 -4.25 -13.12
N ASP A 83 1.33 -4.09 -12.99
CA ASP A 83 0.73 -3.26 -11.93
C ASP A 83 0.75 -4.00 -10.58
N LEU A 84 1.84 -3.82 -9.83
CA LEU A 84 2.03 -4.44 -8.51
C LEU A 84 1.14 -3.82 -7.44
N ARG A 85 0.62 -2.60 -7.65
CA ARG A 85 -0.17 -1.89 -6.63
C ARG A 85 -1.40 -2.69 -6.22
N ARG A 86 -2.02 -3.36 -7.20
CA ARG A 86 -3.18 -4.25 -7.00
C ARG A 86 -2.92 -5.39 -5.99
N LEU A 87 -1.67 -5.83 -5.82
CA LEU A 87 -1.31 -6.84 -4.83
C LEU A 87 -1.47 -6.34 -3.40
N PHE A 88 -1.35 -5.03 -3.19
CA PHE A 88 -1.42 -4.38 -1.88
C PHE A 88 -2.78 -3.74 -1.59
N PHE A 89 -3.74 -3.88 -2.52
CA PHE A 89 -5.07 -3.33 -2.33
C PHE A 89 -5.72 -3.90 -1.08
N HIS A 90 -6.25 -3.00 -0.26
CA HIS A 90 -7.12 -3.36 0.83
C HIS A 90 -8.45 -3.84 0.26
N ARG A 91 -8.98 -4.92 0.84
CA ARG A 91 -10.26 -5.51 0.45
C ARG A 91 -11.23 -5.37 1.59
N VAL A 92 -12.37 -4.75 1.32
CA VAL A 92 -13.41 -4.55 2.34
C VAL A 92 -14.79 -4.80 1.76
N ASP A 93 -15.63 -5.49 2.51
CA ASP A 93 -17.03 -5.65 2.12
C ASP A 93 -17.83 -4.39 2.41
N ARG A 94 -18.67 -3.98 1.47
CA ARG A 94 -19.63 -2.88 1.65
C ARG A 94 -21.00 -3.27 1.14
N LEU A 95 -22.04 -2.79 1.83
CA LEU A 95 -23.41 -2.86 1.34
C LEU A 95 -23.68 -1.61 0.50
N VAL A 96 -24.08 -1.80 -0.75
CA VAL A 96 -24.52 -0.70 -1.60
C VAL A 96 -25.93 -0.29 -1.19
N ARG A 97 -26.13 1.00 -0.94
CA ARG A 97 -27.42 1.59 -0.59
C ARG A 97 -28.36 1.62 -1.79
N ARG A 98 -29.63 1.98 -1.55
CA ARG A 98 -30.66 2.06 -2.61
C ARG A 98 -30.38 3.17 -3.63
N ASP A 99 -29.68 4.22 -3.22
CA ASP A 99 -29.20 5.32 -4.07
C ASP A 99 -27.90 4.97 -4.82
N SER A 100 -27.53 3.68 -4.85
CA SER A 100 -26.31 3.19 -5.50
C SER A 100 -25.01 3.74 -4.90
N THR A 101 -25.02 4.14 -3.62
CA THR A 101 -23.80 4.62 -2.92
C THR A 101 -23.30 3.66 -1.84
N PHE A 102 -22.03 3.81 -1.45
CA PHE A 102 -21.47 3.19 -0.25
C PHE A 102 -20.47 4.10 0.45
N LEU A 103 -20.25 3.87 1.76
CA LEU A 103 -19.32 4.64 2.57
C LEU A 103 -17.97 3.94 2.67
N LEU A 104 -16.89 4.66 2.36
CA LEU A 104 -15.53 4.21 2.57
C LEU A 104 -14.66 5.37 3.07
N LYS A 105 -13.91 5.16 4.16
CA LYS A 105 -12.98 6.17 4.73
C LYS A 105 -13.65 7.55 4.90
N ASN A 106 -14.89 7.55 5.42
CA ASN A 106 -15.69 8.74 5.67
C ASN A 106 -16.07 9.55 4.42
N ARG A 107 -16.04 8.94 3.24
CA ARG A 107 -16.47 9.50 1.95
C ARG A 107 -17.45 8.56 1.27
N PHE A 108 -18.40 9.12 0.53
CA PHE A 108 -19.35 8.33 -0.26
C PHE A 108 -18.80 8.08 -1.66
N PHE A 109 -19.04 6.87 -2.16
CA PHE A 109 -18.66 6.45 -3.49
C PHE A 109 -19.87 5.86 -4.21
N GLU A 110 -19.97 6.11 -5.51
CA GLU A 110 -21.00 5.58 -6.39
C GLU A 110 -20.59 4.20 -6.88
N ALA A 111 -21.54 3.28 -6.84
CA ALA A 111 -21.47 1.96 -7.43
C ALA A 111 -22.42 1.86 -8.63
N PRO A 112 -22.18 0.93 -9.56
CA PRO A 112 -23.14 0.60 -10.62
C PRO A 112 -24.54 0.31 -10.06
N SER A 113 -25.57 0.83 -10.73
CA SER A 113 -26.94 0.84 -10.21
C SER A 113 -27.53 -0.57 -10.01
N HIS A 114 -27.13 -1.56 -10.81
CA HIS A 114 -27.53 -2.96 -10.68
C HIS A 114 -26.99 -3.66 -9.43
N LEU A 115 -26.08 -3.01 -8.69
CA LEU A 115 -25.54 -3.47 -7.41
C LEU A 115 -26.27 -2.88 -6.20
N ALA A 116 -27.24 -1.98 -6.40
CA ALA A 116 -28.03 -1.41 -5.31
C ALA A 116 -28.66 -2.52 -4.43
N GLY A 117 -28.45 -2.42 -3.12
CA GLY A 117 -28.91 -3.42 -2.14
C GLY A 117 -28.06 -4.69 -2.03
N LYS A 118 -26.99 -4.84 -2.82
CA LYS A 118 -26.08 -5.99 -2.77
C LYS A 118 -24.84 -5.71 -1.92
N ARG A 119 -24.24 -6.79 -1.39
CA ARG A 119 -22.91 -6.73 -0.78
C ARG A 119 -21.87 -6.85 -1.89
N ILE A 120 -20.89 -5.96 -1.87
CA ILE A 120 -19.78 -5.90 -2.81
C ILE A 120 -18.45 -5.95 -2.06
N GLU A 121 -17.41 -6.46 -2.70
CA GLU A 121 -16.03 -6.30 -2.25
C GLU A 121 -15.42 -5.08 -2.94
N VAL A 122 -14.94 -4.13 -2.15
CA VAL A 122 -14.26 -2.93 -2.63
C VAL A 122 -12.76 -3.12 -2.45
N ARG A 123 -12.01 -3.01 -3.55
CA ARG A 123 -10.54 -3.10 -3.56
C ARG A 123 -9.93 -1.75 -3.89
N PHE A 124 -8.98 -1.29 -3.08
CA PHE A 124 -8.41 0.05 -3.25
C PHE A 124 -7.03 0.17 -2.62
N ASP A 125 -6.25 1.15 -3.07
CA ASP A 125 -4.98 1.53 -2.43
C ASP A 125 -5.29 2.36 -1.16
N PRO A 126 -4.87 1.94 0.05
CA PRO A 126 -5.12 2.72 1.26
C PRO A 126 -4.45 4.10 1.27
N LEU A 127 -3.42 4.32 0.44
CA LEU A 127 -2.72 5.59 0.28
C LEU A 127 -3.32 6.45 -0.83
N ASP A 128 -4.11 5.86 -1.74
CA ASP A 128 -4.73 6.54 -2.87
C ASP A 128 -6.18 6.04 -3.12
N LEU A 129 -7.15 6.85 -2.70
CA LEU A 129 -8.58 6.56 -2.85
C LEU A 129 -9.18 7.09 -4.17
N THR A 130 -8.36 7.42 -5.17
CA THR A 130 -8.87 7.88 -6.48
C THR A 130 -9.39 6.75 -7.35
N GLN A 131 -8.87 5.54 -7.17
CA GLN A 131 -9.27 4.35 -7.92
C GLN A 131 -9.74 3.25 -6.97
N LEU A 132 -11.03 2.96 -7.00
CA LEU A 132 -11.65 1.86 -6.26
C LEU A 132 -12.21 0.87 -7.28
N GLU A 133 -11.89 -0.40 -7.11
CA GLU A 133 -12.46 -1.47 -7.93
C GLU A 133 -13.57 -2.18 -7.15
N ILE A 134 -14.69 -2.41 -7.82
CA ILE A 134 -15.84 -3.11 -7.25
C ILE A 134 -15.86 -4.53 -7.79
N TYR A 135 -15.98 -5.49 -6.87
CA TYR A 135 -16.14 -6.90 -7.17
C TYR A 135 -17.44 -7.43 -6.58
N SER A 136 -18.14 -8.29 -7.33
CA SER A 136 -19.27 -9.10 -6.85
C SER A 136 -18.99 -10.56 -7.19
N ASP A 137 -19.16 -11.46 -6.21
CA ASP A 137 -18.93 -12.91 -6.40
C ASP A 137 -17.57 -13.24 -7.05
N GLY A 138 -16.53 -12.47 -6.69
CA GLY A 138 -15.17 -12.61 -7.22
C GLY A 138 -14.95 -12.05 -8.64
N LYS A 139 -15.97 -11.52 -9.29
CA LYS A 139 -15.90 -10.92 -10.63
C LYS A 139 -15.80 -9.38 -10.55
N PRO A 140 -14.97 -8.74 -11.39
CA PRO A 140 -14.93 -7.29 -11.47
C PRO A 140 -16.22 -6.76 -12.09
N GLU A 141 -16.89 -5.84 -11.39
CA GLU A 141 -18.15 -5.21 -11.81
C GLU A 141 -17.97 -3.74 -12.24
N GLY A 142 -16.80 -3.16 -11.98
CA GLY A 142 -16.46 -1.80 -12.42
C GLY A 142 -15.58 -1.06 -11.43
N VAL A 143 -15.53 0.26 -11.60
CA VAL A 143 -14.81 1.16 -10.68
C VAL A 143 -15.81 2.04 -9.92
N ALA A 144 -15.52 2.33 -8.66
CA ALA A 144 -16.29 3.30 -7.89
C ALA A 144 -15.74 4.71 -8.11
N ARG A 145 -16.63 5.69 -8.20
CA ARG A 145 -16.28 7.11 -8.29
C ARG A 145 -16.66 7.82 -7.00
N LEU A 146 -15.91 8.85 -6.62
CA LEU A 146 -16.30 9.68 -5.48
C LEU A 146 -17.66 10.30 -5.78
N VAL A 147 -18.60 10.22 -4.84
CA VAL A 147 -19.93 10.81 -5.01
C VAL A 147 -19.80 12.31 -5.19
N ASP A 148 -20.43 12.83 -6.24
CA ASP A 148 -20.80 14.23 -6.30
C ASP A 148 -22.10 14.41 -5.51
N ALA A 149 -21.99 15.03 -4.33
CA ALA A 149 -23.12 15.21 -3.42
C ALA A 149 -24.27 16.03 -4.05
N VAL A 150 -23.98 16.87 -5.06
CA VAL A 150 -24.98 17.71 -5.73
C VAL A 150 -25.82 16.86 -6.70
N VAL A 151 -25.19 15.95 -7.44
CA VAL A 151 -25.87 15.06 -8.39
C VAL A 151 -26.70 14.00 -7.65
N ASN A 152 -26.18 13.47 -6.54
CA ASN A 152 -26.84 12.39 -5.79
C ASN A 152 -28.01 12.86 -4.91
N GLY A 153 -28.08 14.17 -4.62
CA GLY A 153 -29.21 14.79 -3.92
C GLY A 153 -30.44 15.03 -4.81
N LEU A 154 -30.30 14.87 -6.13
CA LEU A 154 -31.42 15.02 -7.07
C LEU A 154 -32.28 13.75 -7.01
N LEU A 155 -33.47 13.88 -6.43
CA LEU A 155 -34.49 12.83 -6.49
C LEU A 155 -34.71 12.41 -7.95
N PRO A 156 -34.83 11.10 -8.26
CA PRO A 156 -35.14 10.67 -9.61
C PRO A 156 -36.43 11.37 -10.08
N PRO A 157 -36.50 11.80 -11.35
CA PRO A 157 -37.73 12.38 -11.90
C PRO A 157 -38.89 11.44 -11.61
N ARG A 158 -39.99 11.95 -11.04
CA ARG A 158 -41.21 11.16 -10.87
C ARG A 158 -41.65 10.69 -12.25
N GLU A 159 -41.65 9.37 -12.48
CA GLU A 159 -42.29 8.79 -13.66
C GLU A 159 -43.79 9.11 -13.58
N THR A 160 -44.23 10.09 -14.38
CA THR A 160 -45.64 10.31 -14.63
C THR A 160 -46.13 9.12 -15.46
N LYS A 161 -46.84 8.19 -14.81
CA LYS A 161 -47.65 7.21 -15.54
C LYS A 161 -48.81 7.95 -16.19
N GLU A 162 -48.70 8.23 -17.48
CA GLU A 162 -49.87 8.57 -18.30
C GLU A 162 -50.65 7.28 -18.61
N GLN A 163 -51.96 7.35 -18.37
CA GLN A 163 -52.96 6.33 -18.69
C GLN A 163 -53.46 6.53 -20.11
#